data_AF-B3LJS0-F1
#
_entry.id   AF-B3LJS0-F1
#
_cell.length_a   1.000
_cell.length_b   1.000
_cell.length_c   1.000
_cell.angle_alpha   90.00
_cell.angle_beta   90.00
_cell.angle_gamma   90.00
#
_symmetry.space_group_name_H-M   'P 1'
#
loop_
_entity.id
_entity.type
_entity.pdbx_description
1 polymer ?
#
loop_
_entity_poly.entity_id
_entity_poly.type
_entity_poly.pdbx_seq_one_letter_code
_entity_poly.pdbx_strand_id
1 'polypeptide(L)'
;MREDKIAAKKKLHQDKRVHELARVKFMQDVVNSDTFKGQPIFDHAHTREFIQSFIERDDTELDELKKKRRSNRPPSNRQVLLQQRRDQELKEFKAGFLCPDLSDAKNMEFLRNWNGTFGLLNTLRLIRINDKGEQVVGGNE
;
A
#
# COMPACT_ATOMS: atom_id res chain seq x y z
N MET A 1 -21.34 -1.50 -25.85
CA MET A 1 -20.18 -0.81 -26.47
C MET A 1 -19.77 0.53 -25.84
N ARG A 2 -20.69 1.39 -25.33
CA ARG A 2 -20.32 2.58 -24.52
C ARG A 2 -20.46 2.33 -23.01
N GLU A 3 -21.52 1.62 -22.63
CA GLU A 3 -21.81 1.26 -21.23
C GLU A 3 -20.72 0.37 -20.63
N ASP A 4 -20.24 -0.64 -21.37
CA ASP A 4 -19.15 -1.53 -20.92
C ASP A 4 -17.85 -0.77 -20.63
N LYS A 5 -17.53 0.23 -21.46
CA LYS A 5 -16.34 1.08 -21.27
C LYS A 5 -16.48 1.98 -20.04
N ILE A 6 -17.68 2.50 -19.80
CA ILE A 6 -17.97 3.32 -18.60
C ILE A 6 -17.89 2.45 -17.34
N ALA A 7 -18.48 1.24 -17.39
CA ALA A 7 -18.42 0.28 -16.29
C ALA A 7 -16.97 -0.13 -15.97
N ALA A 8 -16.16 -0.42 -16.99
CA ALA A 8 -14.75 -0.76 -16.82
C ALA A 8 -13.95 0.38 -16.17
N LYS A 9 -14.14 1.63 -16.63
CA LYS A 9 -13.51 2.81 -16.01
C LYS A 9 -13.92 3.00 -14.56
N LYS A 10 -15.20 2.82 -14.24
CA LYS A 10 -15.73 2.93 -12.87
C LYS A 10 -15.10 1.87 -11.97
N LYS A 11 -14.98 0.63 -12.45
CA LYS A 11 -14.33 -0.46 -11.72
C LYS A 11 -12.86 -0.16 -11.43
N LEU A 12 -12.09 0.24 -12.45
CA LEU A 12 -10.69 0.62 -12.28
C LEU A 12 -10.49 1.73 -11.24
N HIS A 13 -11.39 2.74 -11.26
CA HIS A 13 -11.35 3.82 -10.29
C HIS A 13 -11.67 3.33 -8.87
N GLN A 14 -12.65 2.43 -8.71
CA GLN A 14 -12.96 1.82 -7.42
C GLN A 14 -11.81 0.97 -6.91
N ASP A 15 -11.20 0.14 -7.76
CA ASP A 15 -10.08 -0.73 -7.40
C ASP A 15 -8.87 0.09 -6.91
N LYS A 16 -8.56 1.21 -7.57
CA LYS A 16 -7.52 2.15 -7.11
C LYS A 16 -7.84 2.73 -5.74
N ARG A 17 -9.07 3.21 -5.52
CA ARG A 17 -9.47 3.78 -4.23
C ARG A 17 -9.45 2.75 -3.10
N VAL A 18 -9.87 1.52 -3.38
CA VAL A 18 -9.79 0.42 -2.41
C VAL A 18 -8.33 0.13 -2.05
N HIS A 19 -7.44 0.16 -3.05
CA HIS A 19 -6.01 -0.02 -2.82
C HIS A 19 -5.39 1.10 -1.99
N GLU A 20 -5.69 2.36 -2.30
CA GLU A 20 -5.29 3.52 -1.49
C GLU A 20 -5.78 3.41 -0.05
N LEU A 21 -7.05 3.06 0.14
CA LEU A 21 -7.63 2.88 1.47
C LEU A 21 -6.93 1.76 2.24
N ALA A 22 -6.64 0.63 1.60
CA ALA A 22 -5.92 -0.48 2.23
C ALA A 22 -4.51 -0.07 2.68
N ARG A 23 -3.79 0.74 1.88
CA ARG A 23 -2.47 1.28 2.25
C ARG A 23 -2.55 2.15 3.49
N VAL A 24 -3.45 3.15 3.48
CA VAL A 24 -3.62 4.08 4.61
C VAL A 24 -4.07 3.34 5.86
N LYS A 25 -4.97 2.37 5.70
CA LYS A 25 -5.47 1.56 6.81
C LYS A 25 -4.36 0.71 7.44
N PHE A 26 -3.54 0.06 6.62
CA PHE A 26 -2.39 -0.68 7.12
C PHE A 26 -1.42 0.21 7.89
N MET A 27 -1.10 1.39 7.37
CA MET A 27 -0.22 2.33 8.08
C MET A 27 -0.82 2.82 9.39
N GLN A 28 -2.13 3.10 9.42
CA GLN A 28 -2.83 3.43 10.65
C GLN A 28 -2.73 2.29 11.67
N ASP A 29 -2.95 1.04 11.25
CA ASP A 29 -2.91 -0.12 12.14
C ASP A 29 -1.50 -0.33 12.70
N VAL A 30 -0.45 -0.14 11.89
CA VAL A 30 0.95 -0.17 12.34
C VAL A 30 1.23 0.94 13.36
N VAL A 31 0.85 2.18 13.07
CA VAL A 31 1.06 3.34 13.96
C VAL A 31 0.29 3.20 15.28
N ASN A 32 -0.90 2.60 15.24
CA ASN A 32 -1.75 2.37 16.42
C ASN A 32 -1.38 1.09 17.19
N SER A 33 -0.45 0.27 16.69
CA SER A 33 0.04 -0.90 17.40
C SER A 33 0.71 -0.49 18.72
N ASP A 34 0.67 -1.37 19.72
CA ASP A 34 1.19 -1.08 21.07
C ASP A 34 2.68 -0.69 21.06
N THR A 35 3.44 -1.18 20.07
CA THR A 35 4.86 -0.84 19.86
C THR A 35 5.06 0.64 19.50
N PHE A 36 4.14 1.22 18.73
CA PHE A 36 4.33 2.50 18.03
C PHE A 36 3.35 3.60 18.47
N LYS A 37 2.33 3.26 19.26
CA LYS A 37 1.30 4.18 19.76
C LYS A 37 1.87 5.38 20.53
N GLY A 38 3.01 5.21 21.20
CA GLY A 38 3.70 6.28 21.92
C GLY A 38 4.51 7.24 21.05
N GLN A 39 4.80 6.89 19.79
CA GLN A 39 5.67 7.70 18.92
C GLN A 39 4.87 8.78 18.17
N PRO A 40 5.19 10.07 18.34
CA PRO A 40 4.42 11.14 17.72
C PRO A 40 4.64 11.25 16.21
N ILE A 41 5.84 10.92 15.72
CA ILE A 41 6.25 10.98 14.31
C ILE A 41 7.21 9.84 13.99
N PHE A 42 7.31 9.50 12.72
CA PHE A 42 8.28 8.56 12.16
C PHE A 42 9.12 9.23 11.10
N ASP A 43 10.38 8.79 10.97
CA ASP A 43 11.21 9.20 9.86
C ASP A 43 10.83 8.43 8.56
N HIS A 44 11.45 8.83 7.46
CA HIS A 44 11.22 8.18 6.16
C HIS A 44 11.78 6.75 6.11
N ALA A 45 12.77 6.42 6.95
CA ALA A 45 13.32 5.07 7.04
C ALA A 45 12.31 4.07 7.63
N HIS A 46 11.66 4.43 8.74
CA HIS A 46 10.57 3.62 9.31
C HIS A 46 9.39 3.55 8.35
N THR A 47 9.06 4.66 7.68
CA THR A 47 7.96 4.64 6.69
C THR A 47 8.25 3.67 5.55
N ARG A 48 9.51 3.60 5.08
CA ARG A 48 9.97 2.59 4.11
C ARG A 48 9.78 1.17 4.62
N GLU A 49 10.13 0.88 5.87
CA GLU A 49 9.93 -0.44 6.48
C GLU A 49 8.45 -0.83 6.54
N PHE A 50 7.57 0.12 6.85
CA PHE A 50 6.13 -0.11 6.85
C PHE A 50 5.59 -0.38 5.46
N ILE A 51 6.05 0.36 4.44
CA ILE A 51 5.70 0.10 3.04
C ILE A 51 6.17 -1.29 2.63
N GLN A 52 7.40 -1.67 2.98
CA GLN A 52 7.93 -2.99 2.66
C GLN A 52 7.10 -4.10 3.30
N SER A 53 6.73 -3.95 4.57
CA SER A 53 5.85 -4.89 5.29
C SER A 53 4.47 -4.99 4.63
N PHE A 54 3.93 -3.88 4.10
CA PHE A 54 2.67 -3.88 3.36
C PHE A 54 2.74 -4.69 2.06
N ILE A 55 3.86 -4.59 1.33
CA ILE A 55 4.09 -5.32 0.07
C ILE A 55 4.32 -6.81 0.34
N GLU A 56 5.04 -7.14 1.42
CA GLU A 56 5.38 -8.50 1.81
C GLU A 56 4.26 -9.24 2.55
N ARG A 57 3.10 -8.60 2.80
CA ARG A 57 1.98 -9.22 3.52
C ARG A 57 1.50 -10.54 2.89
N ASP A 58 1.59 -10.63 1.56
CA ASP A 58 1.13 -11.76 0.76
C ASP A 58 2.28 -12.77 0.48
N ASP A 59 3.52 -12.48 0.91
CA ASP A 59 4.68 -13.34 0.63
C ASP A 59 4.60 -14.69 1.34
N THR A 60 4.08 -14.71 2.57
CA THR A 60 3.85 -15.95 3.32
C THR A 60 2.91 -16.89 2.54
N GLU A 61 1.81 -16.35 2.03
CA GLU A 61 0.84 -17.10 1.24
C GLU A 61 1.45 -17.56 -0.10
N LEU A 62 2.20 -16.67 -0.78
CA LEU A 62 2.89 -16.99 -2.02
C LEU A 62 3.90 -18.13 -1.85
N ASP A 63 4.66 -18.12 -0.76
CA ASP A 63 5.65 -19.16 -0.48
C ASP A 63 5.00 -20.48 -0.12
N GLU A 64 3.88 -20.48 0.60
CA GLU A 64 3.09 -21.68 0.80
C GLU A 64 2.55 -22.26 -0.51
N LEU A 65 2.01 -21.42 -1.39
CA LEU A 65 1.52 -21.83 -2.71
C LEU A 65 2.66 -22.39 -3.58
N LYS A 66 3.84 -21.77 -3.54
CA LYS A 66 5.04 -22.25 -4.23
C LYS A 66 5.52 -23.60 -3.68
N LYS A 67 5.52 -23.79 -2.35
CA LYS A 67 5.90 -25.06 -1.70
C LYS A 67 4.92 -26.19 -1.98
N LYS A 68 3.61 -25.90 -1.97
CA LYS A 68 2.54 -26.87 -2.29
C LYS A 68 2.54 -27.24 -3.78
N ARG A 69 3.18 -26.44 -4.65
CA ARG A 69 3.30 -26.70 -6.09
C ARG A 69 4.34 -27.79 -6.36
N ARG A 70 3.90 -28.91 -6.94
CA ARG A 70 4.80 -29.92 -7.52
C ARG A 70 5.43 -29.37 -8.80
N SER A 71 6.70 -29.70 -9.06
CA SER A 71 7.54 -29.14 -10.14
C SER A 71 6.88 -29.05 -11.52
N ASN A 72 5.94 -29.96 -11.82
CA ASN A 72 5.30 -30.09 -13.15
C ASN A 72 3.89 -29.48 -13.27
N ARG A 73 3.39 -28.71 -12.27
CA ARG A 73 2.06 -28.08 -12.35
C ARG A 73 2.18 -26.56 -12.61
N PRO A 74 1.42 -25.99 -13.56
CA PRO A 74 1.35 -24.54 -13.74
C PRO A 74 0.89 -23.84 -12.44
N PRO A 75 1.34 -22.59 -12.20
CA PRO A 75 0.94 -21.82 -11.03
C PRO A 75 -0.56 -21.62 -11.01
N SER A 76 -1.16 -21.60 -9.82
CA SER A 76 -2.60 -21.34 -9.68
C SER A 76 -2.92 -19.89 -10.08
N ASN A 77 -4.13 -19.62 -10.56
CA ASN A 77 -4.55 -18.23 -10.86
C ASN A 77 -4.38 -17.31 -9.65
N ARG A 78 -4.60 -17.82 -8.43
CA ARG A 78 -4.36 -17.08 -7.18
C ARG A 78 -2.89 -16.72 -7.01
N GLN A 79 -1.98 -17.67 -7.24
CA GLN A 79 -0.54 -17.43 -7.19
C GLN A 79 -0.11 -16.36 -8.22
N VAL A 80 -0.60 -16.45 -9.45
CA VAL A 80 -0.28 -15.47 -10.51
C VAL A 80 -0.78 -14.09 -10.13
N LEU A 81 -2.01 -13.97 -9.63
CA LEU A 81 -2.61 -12.69 -9.25
C LEU A 81 -1.87 -12.04 -8.07
N LEU A 82 -1.53 -12.83 -7.04
CA LEU A 82 -0.77 -12.35 -5.90
C LEU A 82 0.64 -11.90 -6.29
N GLN A 83 1.34 -12.68 -7.13
CA GLN A 83 2.66 -12.32 -7.62
C GLN A 83 2.61 -11.04 -8.47
N GLN A 84 1.63 -10.92 -9.37
CA GLN A 84 1.44 -9.71 -10.17
C GLN A 84 1.16 -8.48 -9.31
N ARG A 85 0.31 -8.60 -8.28
CA ARG A 85 0.03 -7.51 -7.35
C ARG A 85 1.30 -7.09 -6.62
N ARG A 86 2.04 -8.04 -6.07
CA ARG A 86 3.31 -7.77 -5.39
C ARG A 86 4.30 -7.07 -6.34
N ASP A 87 4.48 -7.60 -7.53
CA ASP A 87 5.44 -7.05 -8.51
C ASP A 87 5.06 -5.62 -8.92
N GLN A 88 3.77 -5.32 -9.04
CA GLN A 88 3.27 -3.97 -9.28
C GLN A 88 3.56 -3.02 -8.11
N GLU A 89 3.23 -3.44 -6.88
CA GLU A 89 3.50 -2.64 -5.68
C GLU A 89 5.01 -2.41 -5.47
N LEU A 90 5.84 -3.41 -5.76
CA LEU A 90 7.30 -3.34 -5.64
C LEU A 90 7.92 -2.45 -6.73
N LYS A 91 7.36 -2.46 -7.95
CA LYS A 91 7.74 -1.52 -9.01
C LYS A 91 7.36 -0.09 -8.62
N GLU A 92 6.18 0.10 -8.05
CA GLU A 92 5.75 1.41 -7.54
C GLU A 92 6.67 1.88 -6.39
N PHE A 93 7.08 0.97 -5.51
CA PHE A 93 8.00 1.29 -4.41
C PHE A 93 9.36 1.76 -4.88
N LYS A 94 9.90 1.17 -5.95
CA LYS A 94 11.14 1.67 -6.57
C LYS A 94 10.99 3.06 -7.19
N ALA A 95 9.81 3.38 -7.73
CA ALA A 95 9.55 4.68 -8.36
C ALA A 95 9.16 5.79 -7.36
N GLY A 96 8.56 5.41 -6.22
CA GLY A 96 8.03 6.32 -5.22
C GLY A 96 6.60 5.94 -4.83
N PHE A 97 6.48 5.12 -3.79
CA PHE A 97 5.20 4.64 -3.29
C PHE A 97 4.43 5.75 -2.59
N LEU A 98 3.17 5.95 -2.98
CA LEU A 98 2.33 6.96 -2.35
C LEU A 98 1.82 6.48 -0.99
N CYS A 99 2.17 7.21 0.07
CA CYS A 99 1.81 6.90 1.46
C CYS A 99 1.50 8.15 2.28
N PRO A 100 0.70 8.04 3.36
CA PRO A 100 0.61 9.08 4.39
C PRO A 100 1.98 9.51 4.92
N ASP A 101 2.13 10.80 5.12
CA ASP A 101 3.32 11.37 5.73
C ASP A 101 3.35 11.13 7.24
N LEU A 102 4.26 10.30 7.70
CA LEU A 102 4.39 9.98 9.12
C LEU A 102 5.34 10.93 9.87
N SER A 103 6.03 11.84 9.17
CA SER A 103 6.99 12.76 9.80
C SER A 103 6.34 14.03 10.36
N ASP A 104 5.05 14.25 10.08
CA ASP A 104 4.28 15.39 10.57
C ASP A 104 3.31 14.96 11.67
N ALA A 105 3.49 15.54 12.86
CA ALA A 105 2.66 15.24 14.03
C ALA A 105 1.16 15.50 13.78
N LYS A 106 0.80 16.53 13.00
CA LYS A 106 -0.61 16.81 12.68
C LYS A 106 -1.20 15.74 11.77
N ASN A 107 -0.43 15.30 10.79
CA ASN A 107 -0.85 14.25 9.87
C ASN A 107 -0.98 12.91 10.59
N MET A 108 -0.07 12.64 11.53
CA MET A 108 -0.09 11.48 12.40
C MET A 108 -1.32 11.44 13.31
N GLU A 109 -1.63 12.55 13.98
CA GLU A 109 -2.84 12.64 14.81
C GLU A 109 -4.10 12.42 13.97
N PHE A 110 -4.15 12.99 12.76
CA PHE A 110 -5.25 12.74 11.83
C PHE A 110 -5.33 11.26 11.42
N LEU A 111 -4.21 10.66 11.03
CA LEU A 111 -4.13 9.25 10.63
C LEU A 111 -4.60 8.32 11.76
N ARG A 112 -4.21 8.60 13.00
CA ARG A 112 -4.62 7.83 14.19
C ARG A 112 -6.12 7.87 14.42
N ASN A 113 -6.73 9.04 14.27
CA ASN A 113 -8.16 9.26 14.49
C ASN A 113 -9.03 8.99 13.24
N TRP A 114 -8.42 8.68 12.10
CA TRP A 114 -9.14 8.47 10.86
C TRP A 114 -10.07 7.26 10.95
N ASN A 115 -11.32 7.45 10.54
CA ASN A 115 -12.39 6.45 10.70
C ASN A 115 -12.56 5.50 9.49
N GLY A 116 -11.60 5.49 8.55
CA GLY A 116 -11.66 4.65 7.36
C GLY A 116 -12.50 5.22 6.19
N THR A 117 -12.95 6.47 6.27
CA THR A 117 -13.76 7.09 5.19
C THR A 117 -12.92 7.70 4.07
N PHE A 118 -13.39 7.54 2.83
CA PHE A 118 -12.71 8.05 1.63
C PHE A 118 -12.62 9.58 1.56
N GLY A 119 -13.62 10.30 2.08
CA GLY A 119 -13.65 11.77 2.00
C GLY A 119 -12.50 12.43 2.78
N LEU A 120 -12.09 11.78 3.86
CA LEU A 120 -11.01 12.21 4.75
C LEU A 120 -9.61 11.79 4.25
N LEU A 121 -9.51 11.00 3.19
CA LEU A 121 -8.20 10.69 2.59
C LEU A 121 -7.59 11.91 1.89
N ASN A 122 -8.42 12.82 1.37
CA ASN A 122 -7.95 14.03 0.70
C ASN A 122 -7.35 15.05 1.67
N THR A 123 -7.65 14.95 2.96
CA THR A 123 -7.09 15.83 4.00
C THR A 123 -5.79 15.28 4.58
N LEU A 124 -5.49 13.99 4.37
CA LEU A 124 -4.19 13.42 4.71
C LEU A 124 -3.12 13.97 3.77
N ARG A 125 -2.00 14.40 4.34
CA ARG A 125 -0.80 14.67 3.57
C ARG A 125 -0.23 13.35 3.08
N LEU A 126 -0.17 13.17 1.77
CA LEU A 126 0.45 12.02 1.13
C LEU A 126 1.80 12.43 0.54
N ILE A 127 2.81 11.60 0.75
CA ILE A 127 4.16 11.73 0.21
C ILE A 127 4.51 10.48 -0.58
N ARG A 128 5.52 10.58 -1.46
CA ARG A 128 6.05 9.43 -2.18
C ARG A 128 7.40 9.06 -1.61
N ILE A 129 7.56 7.81 -1.20
CA ILE A 129 8.82 7.28 -0.66
C ILE A 129 9.33 6.14 -1.55
N ASN A 130 10.61 6.20 -1.90
CA ASN A 130 11.26 5.15 -2.68
C ASN A 130 11.77 3.98 -1.80
N ASP A 131 12.28 2.94 -2.44
CA ASP A 131 12.90 1.79 -1.78
C ASP A 131 14.16 2.13 -0.97
N LYS A 132 14.71 3.33 -1.12
CA LYS A 132 15.84 3.84 -0.32
C LYS A 132 15.38 4.60 0.93
N GLY A 133 14.10 4.91 1.07
CA GLY A 133 13.56 5.73 2.16
C GLY A 133 13.71 7.23 1.93
N GLU A 134 13.84 7.65 0.67
CA GLU A 134 13.92 9.06 0.29
C GLU A 134 12.56 9.53 -0.24
N GLN A 135 12.19 10.76 0.14
CA GLN A 135 10.99 11.39 -0.39
C GLN A 135 11.24 11.83 -1.84
N VAL A 136 10.41 11.34 -2.76
CA VAL A 136 10.51 11.69 -4.19
C VAL A 136 9.46 12.74 -4.53
N VAL A 137 9.91 13.90 -5.00
CA VAL A 137 9.02 14.97 -5.47
C VAL A 137 8.62 14.67 -6.92
N GLY A 138 7.38 14.24 -7.15
CA GLY A 138 6.81 14.24 -8.51
C GLY A 138 6.87 12.94 -9.33
N GLY A 139 6.50 11.79 -8.78
CA GLY A 139 6.23 10.57 -9.58
C GLY A 139 4.93 10.61 -10.41
N ASN A 140 4.66 11.69 -11.14
CA ASN A 140 3.61 11.67 -12.18
C ASN A 140 4.29 11.79 -13.53
N GLU A 141 4.59 10.64 -14.14
CA GLU A 141 4.39 10.38 -15.58
C GLU A 141 3.94 8.92 -15.75
#